data_AF-A0A0F2HA75-F1
#
_entry.id   AF-A0A0F2HA75-F1
#
_cell.length_a   1.000
_cell.length_b   1.000
_cell.length_c   1.000
_cell.angle_alpha   90.00
_cell.angle_beta   90.00
_cell.angle_gamma   90.00
#
_symmetry.space_group_name_H-M   'P 1'
#
loop_
_entity.id
_entity.type
_entity.pdbx_description
1 polymer ?
#
loop_
_entity_poly.entity_id
_entity_poly.type
_entity_poly.pdbx_seq_one_letter_code
_entity_poly.pdbx_strand_id
1 'polypeptide(L)' 'YLIAQLAQLLDVDLIAEGVEDDRALNKLIDMGCHYIQGYFYSRPHNVDELVHMINDRQVKRA' A
#
# COMPACT_ATOMS: atom_id res chain seq x y z
N TYR A 1 9.40 0.18 14.28
CA TYR A 1 10.27 0.74 13.24
C TYR A 1 11.32 -0.25 12.70
N LEU A 2 11.66 -1.35 13.40
CA LEU A 2 12.72 -2.29 12.97
C LEU A 2 12.71 -2.67 11.48
N ILE A 3 11.56 -3.13 10.97
CA ILE A 3 11.44 -3.55 9.56
C ILE A 3 11.62 -2.37 8.58
N ALA A 4 11.04 -1.20 8.90
CA ALA A 4 11.20 0.01 8.09
C ALA A 4 12.66 0.49 8.04
N GLN A 5 13.35 0.45 9.19
CA GLN A 5 14.77 0.78 9.26
C GLN A 5 15.63 -0.24 8.50
N LEU A 6 15.29 -1.53 8.58
CA LEU A 6 15.99 -2.57 7.84
C LEU A 6 15.83 -2.39 6.33
N ALA A 7 14.63 -2.07 5.85
CA ALA A 7 14.38 -1.80 4.43
C ALA A 7 15.22 -0.62 3.92
N GLN A 8 15.30 0.46 4.71
CA GLN A 8 16.16 1.60 4.42
C GLN A 8 17.65 1.24 4.39
N LEU A 9 18.13 0.42 5.33
CA LEU A 9 19.52 -0.02 5.39
C LEU A 9 19.92 -0.94 4.22
N LEU A 10 18.96 -1.73 3.73
CA LEU A 10 19.16 -2.66 2.62
C LEU A 10 18.87 -2.04 1.25
N ASP A 11 18.38 -0.80 1.20
CA ASP A 11 17.94 -0.12 -0.01
C ASP A 11 16.91 -0.94 -0.81
N VAL A 12 15.86 -1.40 -0.12
CA VAL A 12 14.77 -2.18 -0.71
C VAL A 12 13.41 -1.52 -0.49
N ASP A 13 12.50 -1.72 -1.45
CA ASP A 13 11.12 -1.30 -1.30
C ASP A 13 10.42 -2.06 -0.16
N LEU A 14 9.63 -1.34 0.63
CA LEU A 14 8.82 -1.90 1.71
C LEU A 14 7.34 -1.65 1.44
N ILE A 15 6.58 -2.74 1.32
CA ILE A 15 5.12 -2.73 1.24
C ILE A 15 4.49 -3.19 2.56
N ALA A 16 3.50 -2.45 3.05
CA ALA A 16 2.65 -2.87 4.15
C ALA A 16 1.31 -3.40 3.61
N GLU A 17 1.02 -4.67 3.89
CA GLU A 17 -0.21 -5.34 3.48
C GLU A 17 -1.23 -5.40 4.64
N GLY A 18 -2.53 -5.44 4.29
CA GLY A 18 -3.62 -5.55 5.27
C GLY A 18 -4.03 -4.24 5.94
N VAL A 19 -3.81 -3.08 5.30
CA VAL A 19 -4.25 -1.78 5.85
C VAL A 19 -5.75 -1.57 5.63
N GLU A 20 -6.51 -1.46 6.72
CA GLU A 20 -7.97 -1.37 6.71
C GLU A 20 -8.53 -0.02 7.19
N ASP A 21 -7.73 0.77 7.94
CA ASP A 21 -8.15 2.06 8.47
C ASP A 21 -7.06 3.15 8.39
N ASP A 22 -7.49 4.40 8.59
CA ASP A 22 -6.68 5.61 8.53
C ASP A 22 -5.61 5.67 9.64
N ARG A 23 -5.91 5.10 10.81
CA ARG A 23 -4.97 5.05 11.94
C ARG A 23 -3.77 4.17 11.61
N ALA A 24 -4.00 3.00 11.02
CA ALA A 24 -2.94 2.13 10.55
C ALA A 24 -2.14 2.78 9.41
N LEU A 25 -2.81 3.40 8.44
CA LEU A 25 -2.18 4.13 7.34
C LEU A 25 -1.23 5.22 7.85
N ASN A 26 -1.73 6.12 8.70
CA ASN A 26 -0.95 7.26 9.19
C ASN A 26 0.30 6.78 9.94
N LYS A 27 0.18 5.74 10.76
CA LYS A 27 1.31 5.16 11.47
C LYS A 27 2.37 4.57 10.54
N LEU A 28 1.95 3.93 9.44
CA LEU A 28 2.88 3.36 8.45
C LEU A 28 3.60 4.46 7.65
N ILE A 29 2.90 5.55 7.31
CA ILE A 29 3.50 6.74 6.69
C ILE A 29 4.54 7.37 7.62
N ASP A 30 4.22 7.55 8.90
CA ASP A 30 5.15 8.07 9.92
C ASP A 30 6.38 7.15 10.10
N MET A 31 6.24 5.86 9.80
CA MET A 31 7.33 4.88 9.81
C MET A 31 8.22 4.94 8.57
N GLY A 32 7.85 5.71 7.53
CA GLY A 32 8.55 5.78 6.25
C GLY A 32 8.14 4.67 5.27
N CYS A 33 7.01 4.00 5.49
CA CYS A 33 6.47 3.01 4.56
C CYS A 33 5.43 3.67 3.64
N HIS A 34 5.74 3.75 2.35
CA HIS A 34 4.93 4.48 1.37
C HIS A 34 4.21 3.59 0.36
N TYR A 35 4.54 2.30 0.29
CA TYR A 35 3.77 1.33 -0.47
C TYR A 35 2.79 0.62 0.46
N ILE A 36 1.50 0.75 0.15
CA ILE A 36 0.43 0.25 1.01
C ILE A 36 -0.53 -0.61 0.18
N GLN A 37 -0.91 -1.75 0.73
CA GLN A 37 -2.00 -2.57 0.24
C GLN A 37 -2.99 -2.86 1.37
N GLY A 38 -4.29 -2.79 1.06
CA GLY A 38 -5.33 -3.20 1.97
C GLY A 38 -6.69 -2.64 1.59
N TYR A 39 -7.73 -3.11 2.28
CA TYR A 39 -9.12 -2.78 1.96
C TYR A 39 -9.44 -1.29 2.12
N PHE A 40 -8.62 -0.55 2.88
CA PHE A 40 -8.70 0.91 2.94
C PHE A 40 -8.63 1.55 1.54
N TYR A 41 -7.71 1.07 0.71
CA TYR A 41 -7.58 1.51 -0.68
C TYR A 41 -8.50 0.72 -1.61
N SER A 42 -8.36 -0.60 -1.59
CA SER A 42 -9.05 -1.47 -2.54
C SER A 42 -9.18 -2.90 -2.01
N ARG A 43 -10.32 -3.52 -2.29
CA ARG A 43 -10.45 -4.99 -2.19
C ARG A 43 -9.73 -5.65 -3.36
N PRO A 44 -9.43 -6.97 -3.28
CA PRO A 44 -9.06 -7.77 -4.42
C PRO A 44 -10.16 -7.73 -5.47
N HIS A 45 -9.75 -7.58 -6.71
CA HIS A 45 -10.61 -7.56 -7.88
C HIS A 45 -10.36 -8.81 -8.71
N ASN A 46 -11.35 -9.19 -9.52
CA ASN A 46 -11.08 -10.16 -10.58
C ASN A 46 -10.21 -9.53 -11.68
N VAL A 47 -9.70 -10.36 -12.60
CA VAL A 47 -8.78 -9.89 -13.65
C VAL A 47 -9.42 -8.85 -14.56
N ASP A 48 -10.69 -9.02 -14.94
CA ASP A 48 -11.38 -8.11 -15.86
C ASP A 48 -11.59 -6.72 -15.21
N GLU A 49 -12.01 -6.71 -13.94
CA GLU A 49 -12.13 -5.50 -13.13
C GLU A 49 -10.79 -4.78 -12.98
N LEU A 50 -9.71 -5.52 -12.69
CA LEU A 50 -8.38 -4.96 -12.55
C LEU A 50 -7.88 -4.32 -13.85
N VAL A 51 -8.06 -5.01 -14.99
CA VAL A 51 -7.68 -4.49 -16.31
C VAL A 51 -8.44 -3.22 -16.63
N HIS A 52 -9.74 -3.18 -16.34
CA HIS A 52 -10.56 -1.98 -16.55
C HIS A 52 -10.09 -0.81 -15.67
N MET A 53 -9.83 -1.06 -14.37
CA MET A 53 -9.31 -0.03 -13.45
C MET A 53 -7.98 0.56 -13.91
N ILE A 54 -7.06 -0.27 -14.42
CA ILE A 54 -5.75 0.18 -14.90
C ILE A 54 -5.90 1.03 -16.16
N ASN A 55 -6.71 0.58 -17.13
CA ASN A 55 -6.91 1.30 -18.38
C ASN A 55 -7.59 2.66 -18.18
N ASP A 56 -8.57 2.71 -17.28
CA ASP A 56 -9.33 3.92 -16.97
C ASP A 56 -8.65 4.82 -15.92
N ARG A 57 -7.48 4.43 -15.42
CA ARG A 57 -6.72 5.11 -14.35
C ARG A 57 -7.54 5.33 -13.07
N GLN A 58 -8.49 4.44 -12.77
CA GLN A 58 -9.31 4.48 -11.56
C GLN A 58 -8.61 3.82 -10.37
N VAL A 59 -7.38 4.23 -10.09
CA VAL A 59 -6.60 3.74 -8.94
C VAL A 59 -6.57 4.83 -7.87
N LYS A 60 -7.08 4.52 -6.67
CA LYS A 60 -6.94 5.43 -5.53
C LYS A 60 -5.46 5.61 -5.21
N ARG A 61 -5.04 6.87 -5.11
CA ARG A 61 -3.68 7.23 -4.67
C ARG A 61 -3.61 7.28 -3.15
N ALA A 62 -2.46 6.88 -2.62
CA ALA A 62 -2.02 7.25 -1.27
C ALA A 62 -1.70 8.75 -1.21
#